data_AF-A0A2M9MDC5-F1
#
_entry.id   AF-A0A2M9MDC5-F1
#
_cell.length_a   1.000
_cell.length_b   1.000
_cell.length_c   1.000
_cell.angle_alpha   90.00
_cell.angle_beta   90.00
_cell.angle_gamma   90.00
#
_symmetry.space_group_name_H-M   'P 1'
#
loop_
_entity.id
_entity.type
_entity.pdbx_description
1 polymer ?
#
loop_
_entity_poly.entity_id
_entity_poly.type
_entity_poly.pdbx_seq_one_letter_code
_entity_poly.pdbx_strand_id
1 'polypeptide(L)'
;MSAPRPQEHHPIAPRRVAFDWHGTPLHWIPDVLGDRPPFRVPIPEGEWLRFRLALIAAIEQFTAVLGNWVLAAGGLDRAGPDPVMLDLLRWHGAEEVEHRAVAFDVYQHTGGEEPARYARRVLAMGVTAPVLLYLWTWGAAYLLRHDPQPAAPARYSLRAHHRAVRKGLLPTWRELGAAIPRYVRRSYHPSQEGSLRTALAYLAASPAARAAAGALSRSALR
;
A
#
# COMPACT_ATOMS: atom_id res chain seq x y z
N MET A 1 7.64 -28.41 -33.00
CA MET A 1 6.93 -28.31 -31.72
C MET A 1 7.98 -28.19 -30.62
N SER A 2 8.20 -27.00 -30.04
CA SER A 2 9.16 -26.82 -28.94
C SER A 2 8.55 -27.25 -27.62
N ALA A 3 9.29 -28.04 -26.84
CA ALA A 3 8.90 -28.46 -25.51
C ALA A 3 8.77 -27.24 -24.55
N PRO A 4 7.83 -27.27 -23.59
CA PRO A 4 7.71 -26.21 -22.59
C PRO A 4 8.96 -26.19 -21.70
N ARG A 5 9.53 -25.00 -21.45
CA ARG A 5 10.66 -24.85 -20.52
C ARG A 5 10.20 -25.20 -19.09
N PRO A 6 11.03 -25.90 -18.30
CA PRO A 6 10.73 -26.12 -16.88
C PRO A 6 10.62 -24.76 -16.17
N GLN A 7 9.53 -24.56 -15.41
CA GLN A 7 9.36 -23.39 -14.55
C GLN A 7 10.40 -23.46 -13.43
N GLU A 8 11.47 -22.67 -13.54
CA GLU A 8 12.42 -22.45 -12.44
C GLU A 8 11.68 -21.79 -11.27
N HIS A 9 11.18 -22.62 -10.36
CA HIS A 9 10.70 -22.16 -9.07
C HIS A 9 11.91 -21.79 -8.23
N HIS A 10 12.24 -20.50 -8.15
CA HIS A 10 13.23 -20.03 -7.20
C HIS A 10 12.74 -20.34 -5.77
N PRO A 11 13.46 -21.19 -5.01
CA PRO A 11 13.06 -21.52 -3.66
C PRO A 11 13.30 -20.31 -2.75
N ILE A 12 12.22 -19.64 -2.34
CA ILE A 12 12.26 -18.54 -1.37
C ILE A 12 12.40 -19.16 0.03
N ALA A 13 13.62 -19.10 0.59
CA ALA A 13 13.88 -19.49 1.97
C ALA A 13 13.65 -18.29 2.90
N PRO A 14 12.72 -18.35 3.87
CA PRO A 14 12.52 -17.28 4.84
C PRO A 14 13.78 -17.14 5.71
N ARG A 15 14.39 -15.95 5.70
CA ARG A 15 15.52 -15.62 6.58
C ARG A 15 14.98 -14.81 7.76
N ARG A 16 15.41 -15.12 8.99
CA ARG A 16 15.21 -14.21 10.14
C ARG A 16 16.14 -13.02 9.95
N VAL A 17 15.63 -11.97 9.31
CA VAL A 17 16.37 -10.74 9.07
C VAL A 17 16.29 -9.90 10.33
N ALA A 18 17.45 -9.56 10.90
CA ALA A 18 17.57 -8.51 11.90
C ALA A 18 17.95 -7.23 11.15
N PHE A 19 17.21 -6.16 11.38
CA PHE A 19 17.50 -4.86 10.76
C PHE A 19 18.29 -3.99 11.74
N ASP A 20 19.54 -3.68 11.37
CA ASP A 20 20.33 -2.65 12.03
C ASP A 20 20.12 -1.33 11.27
N TRP A 21 19.44 -0.38 11.91
CA TRP A 21 19.11 0.91 11.33
C TRP A 21 20.08 2.02 11.72
N HIS A 22 21.08 1.73 12.58
CA HIS A 22 21.87 2.76 13.24
C HIS A 22 22.73 3.59 12.26
N GLY A 23 23.08 3.01 11.10
CA GLY A 23 23.85 3.67 10.04
C GLY A 23 23.10 3.79 8.71
N THR A 24 21.80 3.47 8.66
CA THR A 24 21.07 3.43 7.39
C THR A 24 20.98 4.81 6.78
N PRO A 25 21.57 5.04 5.60
CA PRO A 25 21.50 6.33 4.95
C PRO A 25 20.04 6.62 4.56
N LEU A 26 19.40 7.63 5.16
CA LEU A 26 18.01 7.99 4.85
C LEU A 26 17.86 8.78 3.53
N HIS A 27 18.94 8.92 2.75
CA HIS A 27 18.97 9.72 1.51
C HIS A 27 18.11 9.15 0.36
N TRP A 28 17.70 7.88 0.44
CA TRP A 28 16.80 7.27 -0.54
C TRP A 28 15.32 7.56 -0.26
N ILE A 29 15.00 8.03 0.95
CA ILE A 29 13.66 8.50 1.28
C ILE A 29 13.47 9.84 0.54
N PRO A 30 12.44 9.98 -0.32
CA PRO A 30 12.18 11.23 -1.03
C PRO A 30 12.16 12.41 -0.06
N ASP A 31 12.62 13.59 -0.49
CA ASP A 31 12.74 14.80 0.37
C ASP A 31 11.48 15.13 1.20
N VAL A 32 10.31 14.71 0.73
CA VAL A 32 9.01 14.90 1.40
C VAL A 32 8.85 14.04 2.67
N LEU A 33 9.54 12.90 2.76
CA LEU A 33 9.57 12.00 3.93
C LEU A 33 10.95 11.97 4.61
N GLY A 34 11.97 12.61 4.02
CA GLY A 34 13.32 12.71 4.56
C GLY A 34 13.40 13.54 5.85
N ASP A 35 14.56 13.53 6.51
CA ASP A 35 14.73 14.17 7.84
C ASP A 35 14.68 15.69 7.83
N ARG A 36 14.82 16.29 6.65
CA ARG A 36 14.77 17.74 6.49
C ARG A 36 13.61 18.13 5.59
N PRO A 37 12.96 19.28 5.86
CA PRO A 37 11.93 19.78 4.98
C PRO A 37 12.48 20.03 3.57
N PRO A 38 11.69 19.77 2.52
CA PRO A 38 12.09 20.04 1.16
C PRO A 38 12.42 21.53 0.99
N PHE A 39 13.34 21.83 0.08
CA PHE A 39 13.78 23.20 -0.23
C PHE A 39 14.42 23.98 0.94
N ARG A 40 14.83 23.29 2.03
CA ARG A 40 15.48 23.89 3.21
C ARG A 40 14.66 25.01 3.88
N VAL A 41 13.33 24.90 3.83
CA VAL A 41 12.45 25.81 4.56
C VAL A 41 12.74 25.70 6.08
N PRO A 42 12.81 26.80 6.84
CA PRO A 42 13.20 26.78 8.25
C PRO A 42 12.04 26.31 9.15
N ILE A 43 11.60 25.06 8.99
CA ILE A 43 10.59 24.42 9.83
C ILE A 43 11.33 23.74 11.01
N PRO A 44 10.89 23.94 12.27
CA PRO A 44 11.44 23.21 13.41
C PRO A 44 11.35 21.70 13.22
N GLU A 45 12.40 20.95 13.59
CA GLU A 45 12.49 19.50 13.37
C GLU A 45 11.29 18.74 13.95
N GLY A 46 10.81 19.15 15.13
CA GLY A 46 9.63 18.55 15.77
C GLY A 46 8.33 18.77 14.97
N GLU A 47 8.13 19.95 14.37
CA GLU A 47 6.96 20.19 13.52
C GLU A 47 7.08 19.46 12.17
N TRP A 48 8.30 19.35 11.64
CA TRP A 48 8.55 18.56 10.44
C TRP A 48 8.26 17.07 10.68
N LEU A 49 8.70 16.51 11.80
CA LEU A 49 8.37 15.13 12.19
C LEU A 49 6.85 14.93 12.33
N ARG A 50 6.15 15.85 13.00
CA ARG A 50 4.68 15.80 13.12
C ARG A 50 3.99 15.83 11.77
N PHE A 51 4.50 16.62 10.82
CA PHE A 51 3.96 16.64 9.46
C PHE A 51 4.24 15.33 8.70
N ARG A 52 5.44 14.75 8.84
CA ARG A 52 5.75 13.42 8.27
C ARG A 52 4.85 12.32 8.80
N LEU A 53 4.55 12.32 10.10
CA LEU A 53 3.59 11.37 10.68
C LEU A 53 2.17 11.58 10.12
N ALA A 54 1.77 12.85 9.89
CA ALA A 54 0.50 13.15 9.23
C ALA A 54 0.46 12.65 7.78
N LEU A 55 1.59 12.72 7.05
CA LEU A 55 1.74 12.17 5.69
C LEU A 55 1.62 10.65 5.70
N ILE A 56 2.33 9.97 6.59
CA ILE A 56 2.25 8.50 6.73
C ILE A 56 0.81 8.06 7.03
N ALA A 57 0.14 8.70 7.99
CA ALA A 57 -1.26 8.40 8.30
C ALA A 57 -2.20 8.64 7.09
N ALA A 58 -1.93 9.66 6.27
CA ALA A 58 -2.70 9.91 5.05
C ALA A 58 -2.42 8.88 3.95
N ILE A 59 -1.18 8.39 3.82
CA ILE A 59 -0.79 7.34 2.87
C ILE A 59 -1.46 6.02 3.26
N GLU A 60 -1.35 5.64 4.54
CA GLU A 60 -1.95 4.44 5.14
C GLU A 60 -3.47 4.40 4.94
N GLN A 61 -4.13 5.57 4.98
CA GLN A 61 -5.56 5.64 4.66
C GLN A 61 -5.87 5.18 3.22
N PHE A 62 -5.04 5.55 2.24
CA PHE A 62 -5.25 5.09 0.87
C PHE A 62 -4.90 3.61 0.69
N THR A 63 -3.81 3.15 1.32
CA THR A 63 -3.39 1.75 1.23
C THR A 63 -4.38 0.82 1.91
N ALA A 64 -4.97 1.18 3.05
CA ALA A 64 -6.04 0.41 3.69
C ALA A 64 -7.31 0.30 2.83
N VAL A 65 -7.72 1.40 2.16
CA VAL A 65 -8.86 1.38 1.23
C VAL A 65 -8.58 0.48 0.03
N LEU A 66 -7.37 0.57 -0.55
CA LEU A 66 -6.94 -0.29 -1.65
C LEU A 66 -6.80 -1.76 -1.24
N GLY A 67 -6.27 -2.02 -0.05
CA GLY A 67 -6.13 -3.35 0.54
C GLY A 67 -7.49 -4.01 0.73
N ASN A 68 -8.46 -3.30 1.28
CA ASN A 68 -9.82 -3.81 1.38
C ASN A 68 -10.44 -4.09 0.00
N TRP A 69 -10.19 -3.22 -0.99
CA TRP A 69 -10.66 -3.44 -2.35
C TRP A 69 -10.03 -4.70 -2.98
N VAL A 70 -8.72 -4.90 -2.83
CA VAL A 70 -7.99 -6.01 -3.49
C VAL A 70 -8.40 -7.38 -2.94
N LEU A 71 -8.76 -7.45 -1.65
CA LEU A 71 -9.31 -8.64 -1.02
C LEU A 71 -10.68 -9.03 -1.58
N ALA A 72 -11.48 -8.06 -2.00
CA ALA A 72 -12.81 -8.29 -2.57
C ALA A 72 -12.82 -8.36 -4.12
N ALA A 73 -11.69 -8.08 -4.77
CA ALA A 73 -11.61 -7.92 -6.22
C ALA A 73 -11.60 -9.26 -6.97
N GLY A 74 -12.77 -9.91 -7.08
CA GLY A 74 -12.93 -11.16 -7.85
C GLY A 74 -12.65 -11.04 -9.35
N GLY A 75 -12.55 -9.81 -9.87
CA GLY A 75 -12.11 -9.57 -11.25
C GLY A 75 -10.64 -9.93 -11.47
N LEU A 76 -9.80 -9.82 -10.44
CA LEU A 76 -8.40 -10.22 -10.51
C LEU A 76 -8.27 -11.73 -10.71
N ASP A 77 -9.07 -12.56 -10.02
CA ASP A 77 -9.03 -14.02 -10.23
C ASP A 77 -9.41 -14.42 -11.66
N ARG A 78 -10.45 -13.79 -12.21
CA ARG A 78 -10.94 -14.06 -13.57
C ARG A 78 -9.96 -13.64 -14.66
N ALA A 79 -9.05 -12.72 -14.37
CA ALA A 79 -8.02 -12.30 -15.32
C ALA A 79 -6.89 -13.33 -15.49
N GLY A 80 -6.83 -14.36 -14.62
CA GLY A 80 -5.79 -15.38 -14.65
C GLY A 80 -4.36 -14.86 -14.43
N PRO A 81 -4.11 -14.00 -13.41
CA PRO A 81 -2.75 -13.58 -13.08
C PRO A 81 -1.94 -14.76 -12.53
N ASP A 82 -0.63 -14.57 -12.43
CA ASP A 82 0.21 -15.49 -11.68
C ASP A 82 -0.31 -15.61 -10.22
N PRO A 83 -0.53 -16.84 -9.73
CA PRO A 83 -1.16 -17.05 -8.42
C PRO A 83 -0.29 -16.59 -7.25
N VAL A 84 1.04 -16.63 -7.38
CA VAL A 84 1.96 -16.15 -6.33
C VAL A 84 1.93 -14.64 -6.26
N MET A 85 1.93 -13.96 -7.40
CA MET A 85 1.83 -12.50 -7.45
C MET A 85 0.50 -11.98 -6.93
N LEU A 86 -0.61 -12.65 -7.25
CA LEU A 86 -1.92 -12.29 -6.72
C LEU A 86 -2.01 -12.52 -5.21
N ASP A 87 -1.42 -13.62 -4.72
CA ASP A 87 -1.35 -13.88 -3.27
C ASP A 87 -0.52 -12.82 -2.54
N LEU A 88 0.66 -12.48 -3.05
CA LEU A 88 1.51 -11.40 -2.50
C LEU A 88 0.73 -10.08 -2.39
N LEU A 89 0.05 -9.70 -3.47
CA LEU A 89 -0.73 -8.45 -3.52
C LEU A 89 -1.85 -8.44 -2.48
N ARG A 90 -2.58 -9.55 -2.33
CA ARG A 90 -3.68 -9.67 -1.36
C ARG A 90 -3.20 -9.82 0.07
N TRP A 91 -2.08 -10.53 0.29
CA TRP A 91 -1.44 -10.65 1.58
C TRP A 91 -1.01 -9.27 2.08
N HIS A 92 -0.30 -8.49 1.25
CA HIS A 92 0.05 -7.11 1.55
C HIS A 92 -1.20 -6.26 1.80
N GLY A 93 -2.21 -6.34 0.93
CA GLY A 93 -3.47 -5.62 1.14
C GLY A 93 -4.20 -5.98 2.44
N ALA A 94 -4.05 -7.22 2.93
CA ALA A 94 -4.58 -7.62 4.23
C ALA A 94 -3.79 -7.02 5.39
N GLU A 95 -2.46 -6.95 5.31
CA GLU A 95 -1.62 -6.28 6.33
C GLU A 95 -1.97 -4.80 6.47
N GLU A 96 -2.15 -4.09 5.34
CA GLU A 96 -2.57 -2.69 5.33
C GLU A 96 -3.94 -2.48 6.00
N VAL A 97 -4.87 -3.44 5.85
CA VAL A 97 -6.17 -3.40 6.55
C VAL A 97 -6.02 -3.75 8.03
N GLU A 98 -5.14 -4.68 8.39
CA GLU A 98 -4.88 -5.08 9.78
C GLU A 98 -4.36 -3.89 10.59
N HIS A 99 -3.37 -3.17 10.05
CA HIS A 99 -2.69 -2.06 10.73
C HIS A 99 -3.28 -0.67 10.46
N ARG A 100 -4.36 -0.55 9.70
CA ARG A 100 -4.98 0.73 9.27
C ARG A 100 -5.12 1.82 10.33
N ALA A 101 -5.30 1.45 11.61
CA ALA A 101 -5.45 2.41 12.71
C ALA A 101 -4.12 2.86 13.32
N VAL A 102 -3.05 2.05 13.21
CA VAL A 102 -1.78 2.25 13.91
C VAL A 102 -1.15 3.59 13.57
N ALA A 103 -0.94 3.88 12.27
CA ALA A 103 -0.33 5.13 11.83
C ALA A 103 -1.15 6.37 12.26
N PHE A 104 -2.47 6.25 12.20
CA PHE A 104 -3.38 7.32 12.60
C PHE A 104 -3.35 7.56 14.12
N ASP A 105 -3.39 6.50 14.93
CA ASP A 105 -3.39 6.61 16.39
C ASP A 105 -2.05 7.15 16.90
N VAL A 106 -0.94 6.72 16.31
CA VAL A 106 0.39 7.29 16.57
C VAL A 106 0.40 8.78 16.25
N TYR A 107 -0.15 9.19 15.09
CA TYR A 107 -0.25 10.59 14.73
C TYR A 107 -1.16 11.38 15.68
N GLN A 108 -2.30 10.82 16.08
CA GLN A 108 -3.22 11.47 17.02
C GLN A 108 -2.56 11.69 18.39
N HIS A 109 -1.73 10.75 18.83
CA HIS A 109 -1.00 10.82 20.10
C HIS A 109 0.19 11.79 20.06
N THR A 110 0.97 11.79 18.98
CA THR A 110 2.25 12.53 18.88
C THR A 110 2.15 13.84 18.11
N GLY A 111 1.04 14.06 17.40
CA GLY A 111 0.79 15.19 16.51
C GLY A 111 0.57 16.53 17.21
N GLY A 112 0.86 16.67 18.50
CA GLY A 112 0.67 17.92 19.24
C GLY A 112 -0.80 18.30 19.44
N GLU A 113 -1.08 19.56 19.73
CA GLU A 113 -2.40 20.04 20.17
C GLU A 113 -3.31 20.51 19.01
N GLU A 114 -4.61 20.57 19.28
CA GLU A 114 -5.57 21.26 18.41
C GLU A 114 -5.41 22.78 18.54
N PRO A 115 -5.62 23.57 17.46
CA PRO A 115 -6.09 23.17 16.12
C PRO A 115 -4.98 22.75 15.14
N ALA A 116 -3.71 22.86 15.55
CA ALA A 116 -2.56 22.63 14.67
C ALA A 116 -2.49 21.18 14.17
N ARG A 117 -2.83 20.21 15.02
CA ARG A 117 -2.92 18.79 14.64
C ARG A 117 -3.94 18.53 13.54
N TYR A 118 -5.15 19.07 13.65
CA TYR A 118 -6.13 18.94 12.58
C TYR A 118 -5.68 19.63 11.29
N ALA A 119 -5.11 20.84 11.39
CA ALA A 119 -4.59 21.55 10.22
C ALA A 119 -3.50 20.74 9.49
N ARG A 120 -2.53 20.18 10.21
CA ARG A 120 -1.48 19.33 9.65
C ARG A 120 -2.06 18.08 8.96
N ARG A 121 -3.10 17.46 9.53
CA ARG A 121 -3.80 16.32 8.91
C ARG A 121 -4.42 16.67 7.57
N VAL A 122 -5.08 17.83 7.47
CA VAL A 122 -5.69 18.30 6.23
C VAL A 122 -4.62 18.66 5.19
N LEU A 123 -3.56 19.36 5.60
CA LEU A 123 -2.44 19.70 4.72
C LEU A 123 -1.73 18.45 4.18
N ALA A 124 -1.47 17.47 5.04
CA ALA A 124 -0.86 16.20 4.66
C ALA A 124 -1.70 15.42 3.65
N MET A 125 -3.03 15.38 3.82
CA MET A 125 -3.94 14.80 2.83
C MET A 125 -3.90 15.58 1.51
N GLY A 126 -3.85 16.92 1.58
CA GLY A 126 -3.71 17.80 0.41
C GLY A 126 -2.42 17.58 -0.38
N VAL A 127 -1.35 17.12 0.26
CA VAL A 127 -0.10 16.70 -0.40
C VAL A 127 -0.16 15.25 -0.87
N THR A 128 -0.67 14.35 -0.04
CA THR A 128 -0.65 12.90 -0.29
C THR A 128 -1.52 12.51 -1.48
N ALA A 129 -2.76 13.01 -1.56
CA ALA A 129 -3.69 12.66 -2.62
C ALA A 129 -3.15 12.97 -4.04
N PRO A 130 -2.64 14.19 -4.35
CA PRO A 130 -2.09 14.47 -5.67
C PRO A 130 -0.79 13.71 -5.94
N VAL A 131 0.07 13.50 -4.94
CA VAL A 131 1.31 12.72 -5.11
C VAL A 131 0.99 11.26 -5.45
N LEU A 132 0.06 10.62 -4.73
CA LEU A 132 -0.34 9.24 -5.03
C LEU A 132 -1.04 9.14 -6.38
N LEU A 133 -1.86 10.12 -6.77
CA LEU A 133 -2.46 10.17 -8.11
C LEU A 133 -1.38 10.29 -9.20
N TYR A 134 -0.38 11.14 -9.00
CA TYR A 134 0.76 11.26 -9.89
C TYR A 134 1.51 9.92 -10.00
N LEU A 135 1.91 9.33 -8.88
CA LEU A 135 2.63 8.04 -8.84
C LEU A 135 1.82 6.91 -9.47
N TRP A 136 0.50 6.89 -9.29
CA TRP A 136 -0.36 5.92 -9.95
C TRP A 136 -0.31 6.06 -11.47
N THR A 137 -0.50 7.27 -11.99
CA THR A 137 -0.52 7.50 -13.44
C THR A 137 0.85 7.29 -14.08
N TRP A 138 1.90 7.78 -13.43
CA TRP A 138 3.28 7.63 -13.87
C TRP A 138 3.73 6.18 -13.79
N GLY A 139 3.51 5.51 -12.66
CA GLY A 139 3.89 4.12 -12.44
C GLY A 139 3.18 3.17 -13.39
N ALA A 140 1.87 3.34 -13.60
CA ALA A 140 1.13 2.56 -14.59
C ALA A 140 1.66 2.79 -16.01
N ALA A 141 1.95 4.04 -16.38
CA ALA A 141 2.52 4.34 -17.69
C ALA A 141 3.95 3.79 -17.84
N TYR A 142 4.75 3.80 -16.77
CA TYR A 142 6.10 3.25 -16.74
C TYR A 142 6.06 1.73 -16.94
N LEU A 143 5.24 1.01 -16.17
CA LEU A 143 5.09 -0.43 -16.28
C LEU A 143 4.60 -0.85 -17.67
N LEU A 144 3.57 -0.17 -18.21
CA LEU A 144 3.04 -0.46 -19.55
C LEU A 144 4.06 -0.22 -20.68
N ARG A 145 5.00 0.72 -20.50
CA ARG A 145 6.06 0.99 -21.49
C ARG A 145 7.19 -0.02 -21.45
N HIS A 146 7.42 -0.66 -20.31
CA HIS A 146 8.50 -1.63 -20.10
C HIS A 146 8.01 -3.08 -20.15
N ASP A 147 6.73 -3.31 -20.42
CA ASP A 147 6.18 -4.64 -20.63
C ASP A 147 6.64 -5.20 -22.00
N PRO A 148 7.47 -6.26 -22.04
CA PRO A 148 7.92 -6.87 -23.29
C PRO A 148 6.81 -7.66 -24.01
N GLN A 149 5.68 -7.94 -23.36
CA GLN A 149 4.55 -8.70 -23.90
C GLN A 149 3.24 -7.92 -23.74
N PRO A 150 3.09 -6.76 -24.40
CA PRO A 150 1.96 -5.87 -24.15
C PRO A 150 0.63 -6.53 -24.55
N ALA A 151 -0.16 -6.92 -23.55
CA ALA A 151 -1.54 -7.33 -23.73
C ALA A 151 -2.52 -6.13 -23.81
N ALA A 152 -2.01 -4.90 -23.64
CA ALA A 152 -2.75 -3.65 -23.60
C ALA A 152 -1.99 -2.50 -24.30
N PRO A 153 -2.67 -1.40 -24.65
CA PRO A 153 -1.99 -0.24 -25.26
C PRO A 153 -0.89 0.32 -24.36
N ALA A 154 0.24 0.73 -24.95
CA ALA A 154 1.42 1.27 -24.27
C ALA A 154 1.23 2.60 -23.50
N ARG A 155 0.00 3.10 -23.39
CA ARG A 155 -0.33 4.36 -22.73
C ARG A 155 -1.48 4.21 -21.76
N TYR A 156 -1.22 4.58 -20.52
CA TYR A 156 -2.26 4.78 -19.52
C TYR A 156 -3.19 5.93 -19.95
N SER A 157 -4.50 5.69 -19.94
CA SER A 157 -5.52 6.69 -20.29
C SER A 157 -6.79 6.47 -19.48
N LEU A 158 -7.61 7.50 -19.32
CA LEU A 158 -8.90 7.39 -18.62
C LEU A 158 -9.82 6.32 -19.24
N ARG A 159 -9.81 6.20 -20.57
CA ARG A 159 -10.56 5.15 -21.27
C ARG A 159 -10.03 3.75 -20.92
N ALA A 160 -8.71 3.58 -20.85
CA ALA A 160 -8.10 2.32 -20.43
C ALA A 160 -8.44 2.00 -18.96
N HIS A 161 -8.37 2.99 -18.07
CA HIS A 161 -8.79 2.85 -16.66
C HIS A 161 -10.24 2.39 -16.56
N HIS A 162 -11.17 3.09 -17.22
CA HIS A 162 -12.58 2.72 -17.20
C HIS A 162 -12.84 1.32 -17.76
N ARG A 163 -12.10 0.88 -18.80
CA ARG A 163 -12.19 -0.50 -19.28
C ARG A 163 -11.74 -1.52 -18.24
N ALA A 164 -10.65 -1.24 -17.53
CA ALA A 164 -10.14 -2.11 -16.46
C ALA A 164 -11.10 -2.17 -15.26
N VAL A 165 -11.67 -1.02 -14.87
CA VAL A 165 -12.73 -0.93 -13.85
C VAL A 165 -13.94 -1.80 -14.22
N ARG A 166 -14.42 -1.75 -15.47
CA ARG A 166 -15.54 -2.60 -15.93
C ARG A 166 -15.23 -4.10 -15.87
N LYS A 167 -13.95 -4.47 -15.98
CA LYS A 167 -13.48 -5.86 -15.82
C LYS A 167 -13.29 -6.25 -14.34
N GLY A 168 -13.42 -5.30 -13.41
CA GLY A 168 -13.16 -5.50 -11.99
C GLY A 168 -11.67 -5.60 -11.65
N LEU A 169 -10.81 -5.00 -12.48
CA LEU A 169 -9.35 -5.07 -12.32
C LEU A 169 -8.75 -3.84 -11.62
N LEU A 170 -9.50 -2.74 -11.52
CA LEU A 170 -9.09 -1.52 -10.85
C LEU A 170 -10.27 -0.93 -10.07
N PRO A 171 -10.02 -0.19 -8.97
CA PRO A 171 -11.03 0.57 -8.27
C PRO A 171 -11.52 1.75 -9.12
N THR A 172 -12.75 2.19 -8.85
CA THR A 172 -13.31 3.39 -9.46
C THR A 172 -12.65 4.64 -8.88
N TRP A 173 -12.54 5.71 -9.67
CA TRP A 173 -12.10 7.02 -9.16
C TRP A 173 -13.01 7.55 -8.05
N ARG A 174 -14.29 7.17 -8.05
CA ARG A 174 -15.24 7.54 -7.00
C ARG A 174 -14.92 6.86 -5.67
N GLU A 175 -14.58 5.57 -5.68
CA GLU A 175 -14.19 4.84 -4.46
C GLU A 175 -12.92 5.43 -3.84
N LEU A 176 -11.90 5.68 -4.67
CA LEU A 176 -10.65 6.31 -4.22
C LEU A 176 -10.90 7.75 -3.73
N GLY A 177 -11.62 8.54 -4.51
CA GLY A 177 -11.93 9.94 -4.18
C GLY A 177 -12.79 10.07 -2.93
N ALA A 178 -13.65 9.10 -2.64
CA ALA A 178 -14.48 9.11 -1.43
C ALA A 178 -13.67 8.89 -0.13
N ALA A 179 -12.44 8.39 -0.21
CA ALA A 179 -11.57 8.26 0.96
C ALA A 179 -11.13 9.63 1.53
N ILE A 180 -10.95 10.62 0.67
CA ILE A 180 -10.52 11.98 1.05
C ILE A 180 -11.54 12.68 1.97
N PRO A 181 -12.82 12.87 1.57
CA PRO A 181 -13.80 13.52 2.43
C PRO A 181 -14.13 12.71 3.68
N ARG A 182 -13.92 11.38 3.69
CA ARG A 182 -14.00 10.59 4.93
C ARG A 182 -12.86 10.94 5.87
N TYR A 183 -11.62 10.90 5.37
CA TYR A 183 -10.41 11.17 6.16
C TYR A 183 -10.35 12.57 6.74
N VAL A 184 -10.92 13.60 6.11
CA VAL A 184 -10.89 14.96 6.67
C VAL A 184 -11.98 15.21 7.72
N ARG A 185 -12.93 14.29 7.93
CA ARG A 185 -13.97 14.46 8.97
C ARG A 185 -13.34 14.42 10.36
N ARG A 186 -13.84 15.27 11.26
CA ARG A 186 -13.38 15.30 12.66
C ARG A 186 -13.65 14.02 13.43
N SER A 187 -14.78 13.35 13.15
CA SER A 187 -15.17 12.09 13.79
C SER A 187 -14.58 10.84 13.13
N TYR A 188 -13.73 11.01 12.12
CA TYR A 188 -13.17 9.88 11.39
C TYR A 188 -12.16 9.10 12.24
N HIS A 189 -12.20 7.77 12.09
CA HIS A 189 -11.21 6.84 12.60
C HIS A 189 -11.01 5.69 11.58
N PRO A 190 -9.77 5.27 11.26
CA PRO A 190 -9.52 4.26 10.23
C PRO A 190 -10.11 2.88 10.50
N SER A 191 -10.47 2.56 11.74
CA SER A 191 -11.15 1.30 12.08
C SER A 191 -12.42 1.05 11.26
N GLN A 192 -13.03 2.10 10.71
CA GLN A 192 -14.22 2.05 9.84
C GLN A 192 -13.91 1.62 8.39
N GLU A 193 -12.64 1.61 7.97
CA GLU A 193 -12.23 1.27 6.61
C GLU A 193 -11.90 -0.23 6.54
N GLY A 194 -12.68 -0.98 5.76
CA GLY A 194 -12.47 -2.42 5.58
C GLY A 194 -12.76 -3.30 6.80
N SER A 195 -12.57 -4.61 6.63
CA SER A 195 -12.92 -5.64 7.61
C SER A 195 -11.68 -6.33 8.16
N LEU A 196 -11.35 -6.07 9.43
CA LEU A 196 -10.26 -6.76 10.12
C LEU A 196 -10.44 -8.28 10.08
N ARG A 197 -11.67 -8.76 10.26
CA ARG A 197 -11.99 -10.19 10.19
C ARG A 197 -11.64 -10.77 8.82
N THR A 198 -11.93 -10.05 7.74
CA THR A 198 -11.62 -10.50 6.37
C THR A 198 -10.12 -10.52 6.12
N ALA A 199 -9.41 -9.49 6.59
CA ALA A 199 -7.95 -9.42 6.49
C ALA A 199 -7.28 -10.58 7.24
N LEU A 200 -7.60 -10.79 8.52
CA LEU A 200 -7.06 -11.88 9.32
C LEU A 200 -7.40 -13.26 8.75
N ALA A 201 -8.63 -13.44 8.24
CA ALA A 201 -9.02 -14.68 7.58
C ALA A 201 -8.16 -14.94 6.33
N TYR A 202 -7.86 -13.90 5.54
CA TYR A 202 -6.97 -14.02 4.37
C TYR A 202 -5.53 -14.33 4.79
N LEU A 203 -4.97 -13.60 5.76
CA LEU A 203 -3.62 -13.81 6.26
C LEU A 203 -3.42 -15.25 6.77
N ALA A 204 -4.39 -15.79 7.50
CA ALA A 204 -4.35 -17.16 7.98
C ALA A 204 -4.44 -18.22 6.85
N ALA A 205 -5.16 -17.90 5.77
CA ALA A 205 -5.39 -18.81 4.65
C ALA A 205 -4.34 -18.70 3.53
N SER A 206 -3.55 -17.63 3.50
CA SER A 206 -2.57 -17.36 2.44
C SER A 206 -1.63 -18.56 2.23
N PRO A 207 -1.43 -19.01 0.98
CA PRO A 207 -0.46 -20.03 0.61
C PRO A 207 0.92 -19.82 1.26
N ALA A 208 1.43 -18.59 1.29
CA ALA A 208 2.71 -18.25 1.92
C ALA A 208 2.69 -18.53 3.43
N ALA A 209 1.65 -18.07 4.14
CA ALA A 209 1.49 -18.29 5.58
C ALA A 209 1.37 -19.79 5.92
N ARG A 210 0.58 -20.53 5.14
CA ARG A 210 0.44 -21.98 5.29
C ARG A 210 1.75 -22.73 5.03
N ALA A 211 2.52 -22.31 4.02
CA ALA A 211 3.81 -22.90 3.70
C ALA A 211 4.82 -22.68 4.84
N ALA A 212 4.86 -21.48 5.41
CA ALA A 212 5.70 -21.15 6.56
C ALA A 212 5.33 -21.94 7.82
N ALA A 213 4.04 -22.03 8.16
CA ALA A 213 3.55 -22.82 9.29
C ALA A 213 3.88 -24.32 9.15
N GLY A 214 3.72 -24.87 7.94
CA GLY A 214 4.12 -26.24 7.63
C GLY A 214 5.63 -26.46 7.74
N ALA A 215 6.46 -25.49 7.35
CA ALA A 215 7.92 -25.57 7.48
C ALA A 215 8.36 -25.56 8.95
N LEU A 216 7.78 -24.69 9.78
CA LEU A 216 8.05 -24.63 11.22
C LEU A 216 7.66 -25.92 11.94
N SER A 217 6.50 -26.48 11.61
CA SER A 217 6.03 -27.75 12.19
C SER A 217 6.98 -28.91 11.85
N ARG A 218 7.52 -28.96 10.62
CA ARG A 218 8.51 -29.96 10.21
C ARG A 218 9.86 -29.79 10.90
N SER A 219 10.28 -28.57 11.19
CA SER A 219 11.52 -28.30 11.92
C SER A 219 11.40 -28.59 13.41
N ALA A 220 10.21 -28.45 14.01
CA ALA A 220 9.96 -28.77 15.42
C ALA A 220 9.84 -30.28 15.71
N LEU A 221 9.58 -31.09 14.67
CA LEU A 221 9.51 -32.55 14.73
C LEU A 221 10.85 -33.24 14.43
N ARG A 222 11.92 -32.47 14.19
CA ARG A 222 13.30 -32.94 13.99
C ARG A 222 14.16 -32.56 15.18
#